data_AF-A0A699ZN79-F1
#
_entry.id   AF-A0A699ZN79-F1
#
_cell.length_a   1.000
_cell.length_b   1.000
_cell.length_c   1.000
_cell.angle_alpha   90.00
_cell.angle_beta   90.00
_cell.angle_gamma   90.00
#
_symmetry.space_group_name_H-M   'P 1'
#
loop_
_entity.id
_entity.type
_entity.pdbx_description
1 polymer ?
#
loop_
_entity_poly.entity_id
_entity_poly.type
_entity_poly.pdbx_seq_one_letter_code
_entity_poly.pdbx_strand_id
1 'polypeptide(L)'
;MSNLSRVLAADIAGHQFHRAHEYANYALAGATPLAIVSKKDGFLQRVADLGFAVAIPVHMHIGMNACITDYLPSAARGVARAGLLGATVVSVVGLLKINIMGPGVTQTVKGLWHRPGASK
;
A
#
# COMPACT_ATOMS: atom_id res chain seq x y z
N MET A 1 21.17 13.20 5.58
CA MET A 1 19.69 13.12 5.62
C MET A 1 19.23 12.57 6.96
N SER A 2 18.41 13.33 7.69
CA SER A 2 17.66 12.86 8.87
C SER A 2 16.69 11.73 8.49
N ASN A 3 16.23 10.93 9.45
CA ASN A 3 15.28 9.84 9.19
C ASN A 3 14.00 10.34 8.49
N LEU A 4 13.45 11.47 8.94
CA LEU A 4 12.28 12.07 8.32
C LEU A 4 12.54 12.50 6.87
N SER A 5 13.70 13.11 6.59
CA SER A 5 14.03 13.51 5.21
C SER A 5 14.18 12.30 4.27
N ARG A 6 14.65 11.15 4.78
CA ARG A 6 14.73 9.91 4.00
C ARG A 6 13.34 9.36 3.69
N VAL A 7 12.42 9.39 4.65
CA VAL A 7 11.03 8.97 4.42
C VAL A 7 10.34 9.90 3.42
N LEU A 8 10.48 11.22 3.60
CA LEU A 8 9.88 12.19 2.69
C LEU A 8 10.44 12.11 1.27
N ALA A 9 11.70 11.69 1.09
CA ALA A 9 12.38 11.56 -0.20
C ALA A 9 12.74 10.11 -0.50
N ALA A 10 11.78 9.20 -0.32
CA ALA A 10 12.01 7.76 -0.29
C ALA A 10 12.62 7.18 -1.58
N ASP A 11 12.38 7.82 -2.72
CA ASP A 11 12.91 7.46 -4.03
C ASP A 11 14.44 7.63 -4.14
N ILE A 12 14.99 8.64 -3.47
CA ILE A 12 16.43 8.97 -3.48
C ILE A 12 17.14 8.69 -2.14
N ALA A 13 16.43 8.08 -1.18
CA ALA A 13 16.93 7.81 0.17
C ALA A 13 17.99 6.69 0.25
N GLY A 14 18.26 6.01 -0.87
CA GLY A 14 19.33 5.02 -1.01
C GLY A 14 18.84 3.57 -1.08
N HIS A 15 19.81 2.65 -1.11
CA HIS A 15 19.59 1.21 -1.39
C HIS A 15 18.57 0.54 -0.45
N GLN A 16 18.45 0.99 0.81
CA GLN A 16 17.51 0.41 1.76
C GLN A 16 16.05 0.60 1.33
N PHE A 17 15.70 1.79 0.83
CA PHE A 17 14.34 2.06 0.34
C PHE A 17 14.08 1.35 -0.98
N HIS A 18 15.09 1.22 -1.85
CA HIS A 18 14.95 0.39 -3.05
C HIS A 18 14.63 -1.07 -2.72
N ARG A 19 15.33 -1.68 -1.75
CA ARG A 19 14.99 -3.04 -1.27
C ARG A 19 13.60 -3.12 -0.66
N ALA A 20 13.20 -2.12 0.12
CA ALA A 20 11.85 -2.08 0.69
C ALA A 20 10.78 -2.07 -0.40
N HIS A 21 11.02 -1.33 -1.49
CA HIS A 21 10.15 -1.32 -2.67
C HIS A 21 10.13 -2.68 -3.38
N GLU A 22 11.28 -3.33 -3.58
CA GLU A 22 11.37 -4.68 -4.15
C GLU A 22 10.62 -5.72 -3.31
N TYR A 23 10.81 -5.70 -1.99
CA TYR A 23 10.09 -6.61 -1.09
C TYR A 23 8.59 -6.35 -1.09
N ALA A 24 8.16 -5.09 -1.16
CA ALA A 24 6.75 -4.76 -1.34
C ALA A 24 6.22 -5.34 -2.66
N ASN A 25 6.97 -5.25 -3.76
CA ASN A 25 6.59 -5.84 -5.05
C ASN A 25 6.42 -7.36 -4.95
N TYR A 26 7.37 -8.07 -4.34
CA TYR A 26 7.27 -9.52 -4.16
C TYR A 26 6.10 -9.90 -3.24
N ALA A 27 5.88 -9.14 -2.17
CA ALA A 27 4.74 -9.36 -1.28
C ALA A 27 3.41 -9.17 -2.02
N LEU A 28 3.27 -8.14 -2.84
CA LEU A 28 2.07 -7.91 -3.67
C LEU A 28 1.88 -9.01 -4.72
N ALA A 29 2.97 -9.41 -5.39
CA ALA A 29 2.96 -10.47 -6.40
C ALA A 29 2.52 -11.82 -5.81
N GLY A 30 2.91 -12.13 -4.56
CA GLY A 30 2.48 -13.34 -3.85
C GLY A 30 1.08 -13.21 -3.22
N ALA A 31 0.75 -12.06 -2.63
CA ALA A 31 -0.53 -11.85 -1.95
C ALA A 31 -1.72 -11.84 -2.93
N THR A 32 -1.51 -11.38 -4.16
CA THR A 32 -2.57 -11.31 -5.19
C THR A 32 -3.17 -12.68 -5.54
N PRO A 33 -2.41 -13.69 -5.99
CA PRO A 33 -2.96 -15.02 -6.26
C PRO A 33 -3.49 -15.67 -4.97
N LEU A 34 -2.84 -15.43 -3.82
CA LEU A 34 -3.30 -15.94 -2.53
C LEU A 34 -4.71 -15.42 -2.19
N ALA A 35 -4.96 -14.13 -2.39
CA ALA A 35 -6.26 -13.50 -2.20
C ALA A 35 -7.33 -14.09 -3.13
N ILE A 36 -6.99 -14.35 -4.39
CA ILE A 36 -7.90 -14.95 -5.37
C ILE A 36 -8.37 -16.32 -4.88
N VAL A 37 -7.44 -17.22 -4.52
CA VAL A 37 -7.76 -18.60 -4.12
C VAL A 37 -8.27 -18.75 -2.67
N SER A 38 -8.10 -17.71 -1.85
CA SER A 38 -8.54 -17.73 -0.46
C SER A 38 -10.07 -17.88 -0.31
N LYS A 39 -10.48 -18.67 0.68
CA LYS A 39 -11.87 -18.75 1.15
C LYS A 39 -12.17 -17.55 2.06
N LYS A 40 -13.44 -17.13 2.08
CA LYS A 40 -13.93 -16.08 2.98
C LYS A 40 -13.60 -16.42 4.44
N ASP A 41 -13.09 -15.43 5.17
CA ASP A 41 -12.70 -15.50 6.59
C ASP A 41 -11.60 -16.53 6.92
N GLY A 42 -10.96 -17.11 5.89
CA GLY A 42 -9.92 -18.13 6.04
C GLY A 42 -8.53 -17.57 6.35
N PHE A 43 -7.63 -18.44 6.83
CA PHE A 43 -6.24 -18.08 7.17
C PHE A 43 -5.49 -17.41 6.00
N LEU A 44 -5.56 -18.01 4.80
CA LEU A 44 -4.87 -17.47 3.61
C LEU A 44 -5.37 -16.08 3.22
N GLN A 45 -6.66 -15.79 3.44
CA GLN A 45 -7.22 -14.47 3.21
C GLN A 45 -6.58 -13.45 4.17
N ARG A 46 -6.53 -13.76 5.47
CA ARG A 46 -5.94 -12.87 6.48
C ARG A 46 -4.47 -12.58 6.23
N VAL A 47 -3.71 -13.59 5.77
CA VAL A 47 -2.30 -13.43 5.39
C VAL A 47 -2.17 -12.52 4.16
N ALA A 48 -2.97 -12.73 3.12
CA ALA A 48 -2.97 -11.86 1.94
C ALA A 48 -3.35 -10.42 2.30
N ASP A 49 -4.41 -10.27 3.09
CA ASP A 49 -4.94 -8.97 3.56
C ASP A 49 -3.90 -8.20 4.37
N LEU A 50 -3.19 -8.85 5.29
CA LEU A 50 -2.09 -8.24 6.03
C LEU A 50 -0.95 -7.82 5.10
N GLY A 51 -0.59 -8.69 4.15
CA GLY A 51 0.38 -8.38 3.10
C GLY A 51 0.00 -7.12 2.33
N PHE A 52 -1.25 -7.00 1.88
CA PHE A 52 -1.74 -5.81 1.18
C PHE A 52 -1.71 -4.56 2.04
N ALA A 53 -2.12 -4.64 3.31
CA ALA A 53 -2.18 -3.46 4.19
C ALA A 53 -0.82 -2.81 4.43
N VAL A 54 0.28 -3.57 4.33
CA VAL A 54 1.64 -3.04 4.48
C VAL A 54 2.30 -2.80 3.12
N ALA A 55 2.22 -3.75 2.19
CA ALA A 55 2.95 -3.69 0.94
C ALA A 55 2.36 -2.63 -0.02
N ILE A 56 1.03 -2.44 -0.06
CA ILE A 56 0.42 -1.42 -0.93
C ILE A 56 0.93 -0.02 -0.53
N PRO A 57 0.83 0.43 0.73
CA PRO A 57 1.31 1.77 1.09
C PRO A 57 2.82 1.94 0.91
N VAL A 58 3.64 0.93 1.19
CA VAL A 58 5.10 1.01 0.99
C VAL A 58 5.45 1.14 -0.49
N HIS A 59 4.88 0.29 -1.35
CA HIS A 59 5.05 0.36 -2.79
C HIS A 59 4.65 1.74 -3.32
N MET A 60 3.42 2.17 -2.99
CA MET A 60 2.87 3.43 -3.47
C MET A 60 3.63 4.64 -2.95
N HIS A 61 4.10 4.62 -1.70
CA HIS A 61 4.85 5.75 -1.14
C HIS A 61 6.18 5.97 -1.86
N ILE A 62 6.93 4.90 -2.14
CA ILE A 62 8.23 5.00 -2.81
C ILE A 62 8.03 5.31 -4.31
N GLY A 63 7.10 4.63 -4.97
CA GLY A 63 6.79 4.85 -6.39
C GLY A 63 6.28 6.26 -6.65
N MET A 64 5.35 6.77 -5.84
CA MET A 64 4.81 8.12 -6.01
C MET A 64 5.86 9.20 -5.69
N ASN A 65 6.83 8.91 -4.81
CA ASN A 65 7.98 9.81 -4.62
C ASN A 65 8.81 9.96 -5.89
N ALA A 66 9.01 8.89 -6.66
CA ALA A 66 9.66 8.96 -7.96
C ALA A 66 8.84 9.81 -8.94
N CYS A 67 7.52 9.62 -9.00
CA CYS A 67 6.64 10.48 -9.81
C CYS A 67 6.72 11.96 -9.41
N ILE A 68 6.82 12.27 -8.11
CA ILE A 68 7.02 13.66 -7.65
C ILE A 68 8.35 14.21 -8.15
N THR A 69 9.41 13.41 -8.12
CA THR A 69 10.73 13.82 -8.62
C THR A 69 10.71 14.08 -10.12
N ASP A 70 10.05 13.22 -10.89
CA ASP A 70 10.00 13.31 -12.35
C ASP A 70 9.16 14.48 -12.86
N TYR A 71 8.01 14.74 -12.23
CA TYR A 71 7.01 15.65 -12.79
C TYR A 71 6.84 16.98 -12.06
N LEU A 72 7.27 17.11 -10.80
CA LEU A 72 7.11 18.37 -10.06
C LEU A 72 8.40 19.22 -10.09
N PRO A 73 8.26 20.56 -10.20
CA PRO A 73 9.39 21.47 -10.05
C PRO A 73 9.93 21.40 -8.61
N SER A 74 11.23 21.61 -8.45
CA SER A 74 11.95 21.48 -7.16
C SER A 74 11.28 22.24 -6.00
N ALA A 75 10.73 23.43 -6.27
CA ALA A 75 10.02 24.27 -5.29
C ALA A 75 8.74 23.61 -4.73
N ALA A 76 8.06 22.76 -5.51
CA ALA A 76 6.81 22.11 -5.10
C ALA A 76 7.02 20.73 -4.44
N ARG A 77 8.18 20.10 -4.64
CA ARG A 77 8.45 18.72 -4.19
C ARG A 77 8.31 18.55 -2.68
N GLY A 78 8.77 19.51 -1.89
CA GLY A 78 8.71 19.42 -0.42
C GLY A 78 7.28 19.29 0.11
N VAL A 79 6.38 20.15 -0.35
CA VAL A 79 4.96 20.13 0.04
C VAL A 79 4.27 18.86 -0.48
N ALA A 80 4.53 18.48 -1.73
CA ALA A 80 3.96 17.27 -2.32
C ALA A 80 4.38 16.00 -1.58
N ARG A 81 5.66 15.90 -1.19
CA ARG A 81 6.21 14.77 -0.41
C ARG A 81 5.60 14.69 0.99
N ALA A 82 5.39 15.83 1.64
CA ALA A 82 4.69 15.88 2.93
C ALA A 82 3.22 15.43 2.80
N GLY A 83 2.52 15.92 1.76
CA GLY A 83 1.15 15.49 1.45
C GLY A 83 1.07 13.99 1.16
N LEU A 84 2.02 13.46 0.38
CA LEU A 84 2.13 12.04 0.09
C LEU A 84 2.35 11.21 1.37
N LEU A 85 3.24 11.65 2.27
CA LEU A 85 3.44 10.98 3.55
C LEU A 85 2.13 10.94 4.37
N GLY A 86 1.37 12.05 4.40
CA GLY A 86 0.05 12.08 5.02
C GLY A 86 -0.91 11.06 4.40
N ALA A 87 -1.00 11.01 3.06
CA ALA A 87 -1.82 10.04 2.35
C ALA A 87 -1.40 8.59 2.63
N THR A 88 -0.10 8.32 2.71
CA THR A 88 0.45 7.00 3.06
C THR A 88 0.05 6.58 4.47
N VAL A 89 0.17 7.47 5.47
CA VAL A 89 -0.24 7.16 6.85
C VAL A 89 -1.74 6.87 6.92
N VAL A 90 -2.57 7.70 6.28
CA VAL A 90 -4.02 7.47 6.21
C VAL A 90 -4.34 6.13 5.54
N SER A 91 -3.62 5.78 4.47
CA SER A 91 -3.80 4.52 3.76
C SER A 91 -3.44 3.30 4.63
N VAL A 92 -2.31 3.34 5.34
CA VAL A 92 -1.91 2.27 6.28
C VAL A 92 -2.99 2.07 7.34
N VAL A 93 -3.42 3.15 8.00
CA VAL A 93 -4.44 3.09 9.06
C VAL A 93 -5.77 2.58 8.50
N GLY A 94 -6.19 3.07 7.33
CA GLY A 94 -7.42 2.65 6.66
C GLY A 94 -7.43 1.17 6.29
N LEU A 95 -6.35 0.68 5.67
CA LEU A 95 -6.23 -0.73 5.28
C LEU A 95 -6.18 -1.65 6.50
N LEU A 96 -5.42 -1.28 7.55
CA LEU A 96 -5.40 -2.04 8.80
C LEU A 96 -6.77 -2.06 9.48
N LYS A 97 -7.49 -0.93 9.49
CA LYS A 97 -8.86 -0.85 10.02
C LYS A 97 -9.80 -1.79 9.25
N ILE A 98 -9.73 -1.83 7.92
CA ILE A 98 -10.53 -2.75 7.10
C ILE A 98 -10.20 -4.21 7.41
N ASN A 99 -8.94 -4.53 7.68
CA ASN A 99 -8.53 -5.89 8.02
C ASN A 99 -8.94 -6.33 9.43
N ILE A 100 -8.89 -5.42 10.41
CA ILE A 100 -9.15 -5.76 11.81
C ILE A 100 -10.64 -5.66 12.14
N MET A 101 -11.31 -4.60 11.67
CA MET A 101 -12.71 -4.30 12.02
C MET A 101 -13.69 -4.57 10.87
N GLY A 102 -13.18 -4.85 9.67
CA GLY A 102 -13.98 -5.07 8.48
C GLY A 102 -13.81 -6.48 7.92
N PRO A 103 -14.30 -6.71 6.69
CA PRO A 103 -14.22 -8.03 6.04
C PRO A 103 -12.82 -8.33 5.46
N GLY A 104 -11.85 -7.43 5.61
CA GLY A 104 -10.54 -7.52 4.98
C GLY A 104 -10.51 -6.96 3.56
N VAL A 105 -9.32 -6.57 3.10
CA VAL A 105 -9.11 -5.98 1.76
C VAL A 105 -9.63 -6.91 0.66
N THR A 106 -9.34 -8.20 0.74
CA THR A 106 -9.74 -9.21 -0.26
C THR A 106 -11.25 -9.27 -0.43
N GLN A 107 -12.00 -9.40 0.67
CA GLN A 107 -13.47 -9.50 0.57
C GLN A 107 -14.10 -8.15 0.25
N THR A 108 -13.48 -7.04 0.67
CA THR A 108 -13.91 -5.70 0.25
C THR A 108 -13.85 -5.58 -1.26
N VAL A 109 -12.71 -5.92 -1.87
CA VAL A 109 -12.52 -5.91 -3.33
C VAL A 109 -13.47 -6.89 -4.01
N LYS A 110 -13.54 -8.15 -3.56
CA LYS A 110 -14.49 -9.14 -4.11
C LYS A 110 -15.93 -8.62 -4.00
N GLY A 111 -16.29 -7.95 -2.90
CA GLY A 111 -17.61 -7.35 -2.67
C GLY A 111 -17.96 -6.28 -3.69
N LEU A 112 -17.01 -5.39 -4.04
CA LEU A 112 -17.20 -4.36 -5.07
C LEU A 112 -17.50 -4.95 -6.47
N TRP A 113 -17.03 -6.17 -6.74
CA TRP A 113 -17.29 -6.88 -7.99
C TRP A 113 -18.62 -7.65 -8.02
N HIS A 114 -19.31 -7.80 -6.89
CA HIS A 114 -20.63 -8.41 -6.87
C HIS A 114 -21.72 -7.37 -7.16
N ARG A 115 -22.79 -7.80 -7.85
CA ARG A 115 -23.95 -6.96 -8.09
C ARG A 115 -24.62 -6.57 -6.76
N PRO A 116 -25.05 -5.31 -6.57
CA PRO A 116 -25.86 -4.93 -5.41
C PRO A 116 -27.10 -5.83 -5.32
N GLY A 117 -27.33 -6.48 -4.17
CA GLY A 117 -28.49 -7.36 -3.94
C GLY A 117 -28.29 -8.83 -4.33
N ALA A 118 -27.14 -9.22 -4.90
CA ALA A 118 -26.76 -10.62 -5.03
C ALA A 118 -26.37 -11.15 -3.64
N SER A 119 -27.37 -11.56 -2.85
CA SER A 119 -27.18 -12.26 -1.58
C SER A 119 -26.24 -13.44 -1.78
N LYS A 120 -25.19 -13.54 -0.96
CA LYS A 120 -24.46 -14.78 -0.69
C LYS A 120 -24.67 -15.15 0.75
#